data_AF-A0A173LIQ8-F1
#
_entry.id   AF-A0A173LIQ8-F1
#
_cell.length_a   1.000
_cell.length_b   1.000
_cell.length_c   1.000
_cell.angle_alpha   90.00
_cell.angle_beta   90.00
_cell.angle_gamma   90.00
#
_symmetry.space_group_name_H-M   'P 1'
#
loop_
_entity.id
_entity.type
_entity.pdbx_description
1 polymer ?
#
loop_
_entity_poly.entity_id
_entity_poly.type
_entity_poly.pdbx_seq_one_letter_code
_entity_poly.pdbx_strand_id
1 'polypeptide(L)'
;MSDLEKTLASLADPRLDGAACKGKAPLFDDRGPRESWYNYRARIAEARSYCQVCKIRTVCAQIIEETPRTRRAGMWAGHVQGEA
;
A
#
# COMPACT_ATOMS: atom_id res chain seq x y z
N MET A 1 -1.66 -17.32 20.66
CA MET A 1 -1.05 -16.35 19.74
C MET A 1 0.40 -16.17 20.14
N SER A 2 1.34 -16.42 19.23
CA SER A 2 2.78 -16.29 19.49
C SER A 2 3.22 -14.82 19.49
N ASP A 3 4.38 -14.52 20.07
CA ASP A 3 4.92 -13.14 20.11
C ASP A 3 5.29 -12.60 18.73
N LEU A 4 5.58 -13.49 17.77
CA LEU A 4 5.79 -13.12 16.36
C LEU A 4 4.51 -12.56 15.74
N GLU A 5 3.37 -13.19 15.99
CA GLU A 5 2.08 -12.75 15.45
C GLU A 5 1.70 -11.35 15.97
N LYS A 6 1.95 -11.08 17.26
CA LYS A 6 1.72 -9.76 17.87
C LYS A 6 2.62 -8.69 17.28
N THR A 7 3.89 -9.03 17.03
CA THR A 7 4.87 -8.10 16.45
C THR A 7 4.54 -7.79 14.99
N LEU A 8 4.11 -8.79 14.21
CA LEU A 8 3.67 -8.57 12.83
C LEU A 8 2.39 -7.73 12.77
N ALA A 9 1.46 -7.95 13.70
CA ALA A 9 0.23 -7.16 13.79
C ALA A 9 0.50 -5.68 14.15
N SER A 10 1.54 -5.37 14.92
CA SER A 10 1.88 -3.98 15.27
C SER A 10 2.56 -3.20 14.15
N LEU A 11 3.04 -3.88 13.10
CA LEU A 11 3.62 -3.23 11.93
C LEU A 11 2.56 -2.64 10.99
N ALA A 12 1.34 -3.18 11.02
CA ALA A 12 0.23 -2.68 10.22
C ALA A 12 -0.64 -1.74 11.06
N ASP A 13 -1.00 -0.59 10.51
CA ASP A 13 -1.95 0.29 11.15
C ASP A 13 -3.33 -0.42 11.23
N PRO A 14 -3.90 -0.64 12.43
CA PRO A 14 -5.16 -1.36 12.58
C PRO A 14 -6.33 -0.67 11.87
N ARG A 15 -6.22 0.63 11.58
CA ARG A 15 -7.21 1.36 10.78
C ARG A 15 -7.29 0.88 9.33
N LEU A 16 -6.31 0.09 8.86
CA LEU A 16 -6.32 -0.57 7.54
C LEU A 16 -7.04 -1.92 7.54
N ASP A 17 -7.64 -2.35 8.64
CA ASP A 17 -8.44 -3.56 8.62
C ASP A 17 -9.62 -3.44 7.64
N GLY A 18 -9.76 -4.46 6.79
CA GLY A 18 -10.74 -4.46 5.69
C GLY A 18 -10.25 -3.77 4.40
N ALA A 19 -8.97 -3.38 4.31
CA ALA A 19 -8.41 -2.87 3.07
C ALA A 19 -8.57 -3.86 1.90
N ALA A 20 -9.02 -3.35 0.75
CA ALA A 20 -9.10 -4.15 -0.48
C ALA A 20 -7.72 -4.67 -0.96
N CYS A 21 -6.63 -4.04 -0.52
CA CYS A 21 -5.26 -4.45 -0.83
C CYS A 21 -4.73 -5.60 0.05
N LYS A 22 -5.42 -5.98 1.13
CA LYS A 22 -4.96 -7.02 2.06
C LYS A 22 -4.71 -8.33 1.32
N GLY A 23 -3.50 -8.89 1.46
CA GLY A 23 -3.10 -10.14 0.82
C GLY A 23 -2.75 -10.04 -0.67
N LYS A 24 -2.57 -8.83 -1.21
CA LYS A 24 -2.29 -8.59 -2.65
C LYS A 24 -0.90 -8.03 -2.93
N ALA A 25 0.04 -8.15 -1.99
CA ALA A 25 1.45 -7.89 -2.31
C ALA A 25 1.89 -8.80 -3.48
N PRO A 26 2.69 -8.32 -4.44
CA PRO A 26 3.38 -7.03 -4.44
C PRO A 26 2.65 -5.91 -5.21
N LEU A 27 1.34 -6.04 -5.47
CA LEU A 27 0.62 -5.16 -6.39
C LEU A 27 0.74 -3.67 -6.04
N PHE A 28 0.77 -3.35 -4.74
CA PHE A 28 0.78 -1.99 -4.20
C PHE A 28 2.19 -1.49 -3.87
N ASP A 29 3.21 -2.33 -4.04
CA ASP A 29 4.58 -2.01 -3.67
C ASP A 29 5.20 -1.04 -4.68
N ASP A 30 6.28 -0.37 -4.27
CA ASP A 30 7.10 0.45 -5.18
C ASP A 30 7.73 -0.40 -6.30
N ARG A 31 8.32 0.25 -7.30
CA ARG A 31 8.97 -0.43 -8.42
C ARG A 31 10.15 -1.27 -7.91
N GLY A 32 10.13 -2.56 -8.25
CA GLY A 32 11.24 -3.46 -7.92
C GLY A 32 12.52 -3.12 -8.71
N PRO A 33 13.71 -3.47 -8.20
CA PRO A 33 14.99 -3.12 -8.83
C PRO A 33 15.17 -3.71 -10.23
N ARG A 34 14.54 -4.85 -10.52
CA ARG A 34 14.56 -5.53 -11.83
C ARG A 34 13.24 -5.42 -12.58
N GLU A 35 12.28 -4.66 -12.06
CA GLU A 35 10.99 -4.48 -12.69
C GLU A 35 11.08 -3.41 -13.79
N SER A 36 10.65 -3.78 -15.00
CA SER A 36 10.55 -2.83 -16.10
C SER A 36 9.47 -1.78 -15.82
N TRP A 37 9.66 -0.58 -16.34
CA TRP A 37 8.64 0.48 -16.23
C TRP A 37 7.29 0.07 -16.82
N TYR A 38 7.29 -0.72 -17.89
CA TYR A 38 6.06 -1.24 -18.48
C TYR A 38 5.29 -2.14 -17.51
N ASN A 39 5.97 -3.11 -16.90
CA ASN A 39 5.36 -4.02 -15.94
C ASN A 39 4.89 -3.28 -14.68
N TYR A 40 5.72 -2.37 -14.17
CA TYR A 40 5.39 -1.53 -13.02
C TYR A 40 4.12 -0.69 -13.28
N ARG A 41 4.03 -0.03 -14.43
CA ARG A 41 2.85 0.77 -14.79
C ARG A 41 1.60 -0.07 -14.92
N ALA A 42 1.69 -1.27 -15.51
CA ALA A 42 0.57 -2.20 -15.60
C ALA A 42 0.11 -2.65 -14.19
N ARG A 43 1.05 -3.02 -13.33
CA ARG A 43 0.81 -3.43 -11.94
C ARG A 43 0.15 -2.32 -11.11
N ILE A 44 0.67 -1.10 -11.19
CA ILE A 44 0.13 0.07 -10.49
C ILE A 44 -1.24 0.50 -11.02
N ALA A 45 -1.51 0.31 -12.31
CA ALA A 45 -2.84 0.53 -12.87
C ALA A 45 -3.87 -0.44 -12.27
N GLU A 46 -3.51 -1.72 -12.10
CA GLU A 46 -4.33 -2.71 -11.40
C GLU A 46 -4.48 -2.35 -9.90
N ALA A 47 -3.40 -1.95 -9.22
CA ALA A 47 -3.47 -1.51 -7.83
C ALA A 47 -4.48 -0.36 -7.63
N ARG A 48 -4.48 0.60 -8.58
CA ARG A 48 -5.39 1.75 -8.54
C ARG A 48 -6.86 1.32 -8.66
N SER A 49 -7.21 0.29 -9.42
CA SER A 49 -8.61 -0.15 -9.52
C SER A 49 -9.15 -0.71 -8.20
N TYR A 50 -8.30 -1.39 -7.41
CA TYR A 50 -8.68 -1.79 -6.04
C TYR A 50 -8.88 -0.58 -5.12
N CYS A 51 -8.03 0.44 -5.23
CA CYS A 51 -8.18 1.66 -4.43
C CYS A 51 -9.50 2.40 -4.75
N GLN A 52 -9.95 2.39 -6.01
CA GLN A 52 -11.19 3.04 -6.43
C GLN A 52 -12.45 2.47 -5.74
N VAL A 53 -12.45 1.17 -5.43
CA VAL A 53 -13.58 0.47 -4.77
C VAL A 53 -13.35 0.24 -3.28
N CYS A 54 -12.21 0.67 -2.72
CA CYS A 54 -11.84 0.39 -1.35
C CYS A 54 -12.63 1.26 -0.36
N LYS A 55 -13.41 0.63 0.53
CA LYS A 55 -14.25 1.32 1.53
C LYS A 55 -13.46 2.16 2.54
N ILE A 56 -12.19 1.81 2.76
CA ILE A 56 -11.31 2.52 3.70
C ILE A 56 -10.37 3.52 3.02
N ARG A 57 -10.61 3.89 1.75
CA ARG A 57 -9.72 4.77 0.97
C ARG A 57 -9.43 6.10 1.69
N THR A 58 -10.44 6.72 2.30
CA THR A 58 -10.28 7.98 3.05
C THR A 58 -9.36 7.82 4.26
N VAL A 59 -9.49 6.71 4.99
CA VAL A 59 -8.63 6.38 6.13
C VAL A 59 -7.20 6.12 5.66
N CYS A 60 -7.02 5.39 4.56
CA CYS A 60 -5.71 5.18 3.93
C CYS A 60 -5.05 6.52 3.52
N ALA A 61 -5.83 7.48 3.01
CA ALA A 61 -5.34 8.81 2.68
C ALA A 61 -4.88 9.60 3.93
N GLN A 62 -5.59 9.46 5.05
CA GLN A 62 -5.16 10.07 6.31
C GLN A 62 -3.86 9.45 6.83
N ILE A 63 -3.75 8.13 6.84
CA ILE A 63 -2.56 7.42 7.31
C ILE A 63 -1.31 7.84 6.52
N ILE A 64 -1.43 7.95 5.19
CA ILE A 64 -0.28 8.35 4.38
C ILE A 64 0.14 9.79 4.67
N GLU A 65 -0.79 10.70 5.00
CA GLU A 65 -0.43 12.06 5.42
C GLU A 65 0.27 12.11 6.78
N GLU A 66 -0.12 11.24 7.71
CA GLU A 66 0.54 11.08 9.02
C GLU A 66 1.92 10.38 8.90
N THR A 67 2.15 9.65 7.81
CA THR A 67 3.39 8.91 7.58
C THR A 67 4.52 9.86 7.14
N PRO A 68 5.72 9.79 7.75
CA PRO A 68 6.87 10.58 7.32
C PRO A 68 7.18 10.38 5.83
N ARG A 69 7.45 11.46 5.09
CA ARG A 69 7.69 11.42 3.63
C ARG A 69 8.76 10.40 3.23
N THR A 70 9.78 10.21 4.05
CA THR A 70 10.88 9.25 3.85
C THR A 70 10.45 7.78 3.91
N ARG A 71 9.23 7.50 4.40
CA ARG A 71 8.65 6.14 4.52
C ARG A 71 7.47 5.92 3.58
N ARG A 72 7.09 6.93 2.77
CA ARG A 72 5.99 6.81 1.81
C ARG A 72 6.54 6.16 0.53
N ALA A 73 6.06 4.97 0.20
CA ALA A 73 6.44 4.25 -1.01
C ALA A 73 5.26 3.44 -1.55
N GLY A 74 5.20 3.26 -2.87
CA GLY A 74 4.16 2.47 -3.53
C GLY A 74 2.79 3.17 -3.58
N MET A 75 1.72 2.39 -3.74
CA MET A 75 0.36 2.88 -3.94
C MET A 75 -0.39 3.08 -2.61
N TRP A 76 -0.79 4.32 -2.34
CA TRP A 76 -1.61 4.70 -1.19
C TRP A 76 -2.84 5.47 -1.64
N ALA A 77 -4.03 5.03 -1.21
CA ALA A 77 -5.31 5.69 -1.51
C ALA A 77 -5.57 6.01 -3.00
N GLY A 78 -4.94 5.27 -3.94
CA GLY A 78 -5.05 5.50 -5.39
C GLY A 78 -3.94 6.36 -6.00
N HIS A 79 -2.98 6.80 -5.18
CA HIS A 79 -1.86 7.65 -5.56
C HIS A 79 -0.53 6.96 -5.29
N VAL A 80 0.39 7.03 -6.26
CA VAL A 80 1.76 6.55 -6.06
C VAL A 80 2.51 7.54 -5.18
N GLN A 81 3.30 7.01 -4.24
CA GLN A 81 4.15 7.73 -3.31
C GLN A 81 5.60 7.31 -3.52
N GLY A 82 6.55 8.19 -3.21
CA GLY A 82 7.97 7.85 -3.25
C GLY A 82 8.61 7.85 -4.65
N GLU A 83 7.87 8.18 -5.70
CA GLU A 83 8.45 8.47 -7.02
C GLU A 83 9.25 9.79 -6.94
N ALA A 84 10.57 9.67 -7.18
CA ALA A 84 11.47 10.75 -7.60
C ALA A 84 12.02 10.39 -8.99
#